data_AF-X0V3W0-F1
#
_entry.id   AF-X0V3W0-F1
#
_cell.length_a   1.000
_cell.length_b   1.000
_cell.length_c   1.000
_cell.angle_alpha   90.00
_cell.angle_beta   90.00
_cell.angle_gamma   90.00
#
_symmetry.space_group_name_H-M   'P 1'
#
loop_
_entity.id
_entity.type
_entity.pdbx_description
1 polymer ?
#
loop_
_entity_poly.entity_id
_entity_poly.type
_entity_poly.pdbx_seq_one_letter_code
_entity_poly.pdbx_strand_id
1 'polypeptide(L)'
;MGSGKLWLKVNELLPEGETKSRASIIFAANDFVDMGIWGFKDRTGKGGHHRLYYPVITQEEFWERLAESVKQMINVSAGKKIL
;
A
#
# COMPACT_ATOMS: atom_id res chain seq x y z
N MET A 1 4.63 10.48 -3.92
CA MET A 1 4.08 11.13 -2.71
C MET A 1 4.73 10.52 -1.47
N GLY A 2 5.16 11.32 -0.50
CA GLY A 2 5.76 10.81 0.74
C GLY A 2 4.71 10.30 1.73
N SER A 3 5.12 9.41 2.65
CA SER A 3 4.21 8.75 3.60
C SER A 3 3.41 9.70 4.49
N GLY A 4 3.97 10.85 4.88
CA GLY A 4 3.24 11.85 5.68
C GLY A 4 2.07 12.48 4.92
N LYS A 5 2.28 12.84 3.66
CA LYS A 5 1.23 13.39 2.79
C LYS A 5 0.19 12.33 2.41
N LEU A 6 0.63 11.09 2.18
CA LEU A 6 -0.27 9.97 1.94
C LEU A 6 -1.16 9.71 3.17
N TRP A 7 -0.58 9.71 4.37
CA TRP A 7 -1.32 9.55 5.62
C TRP A 7 -2.40 10.62 5.82
N LEU A 8 -2.07 11.90 5.57
CA LEU A 8 -3.06 12.98 5.63
C LEU A 8 -4.23 12.71 4.67
N LYS A 9 -3.93 12.47 3.39
CA LYS A 9 -4.96 12.21 2.37
C LYS A 9 -5.83 11.00 2.68
N VAL A 10 -5.25 9.92 3.19
CA VAL A 10 -6.04 8.74 3.53
C VAL A 10 -7.00 9.05 4.67
N ASN A 11 -6.53 9.74 5.72
CA ASN A 11 -7.40 10.08 6.85
C ASN A 11 -8.49 11.10 6.49
N GLU A 12 -8.24 12.00 5.52
CA GLU A 12 -9.26 12.90 4.97
C GLU A 12 -10.39 12.15 4.22
N LEU A 13 -10.12 10.93 3.74
CA LEU A 13 -11.07 10.12 2.98
C LEU A 13 -11.79 9.07 3.84
N LEU A 14 -11.37 8.89 5.10
CA LEU A 14 -12.01 7.94 6.01
C LEU A 14 -13.32 8.53 6.59
N PRO A 15 -14.27 7.68 7.00
CA PRO A 15 -15.46 8.13 7.71
C PRO A 15 -15.12 8.94 8.97
N GLU A 16 -16.02 9.83 9.38
CA GLU A 16 -15.85 10.62 10.59
C GLU A 16 -15.63 9.73 11.82
N GLY A 17 -14.64 10.09 12.65
CA GLY A 17 -14.23 9.30 13.81
C GLY A 17 -13.26 8.16 13.52
N GLU A 18 -13.00 7.83 12.25
CA GLU A 18 -11.98 6.86 11.87
C GLU A 18 -10.63 7.50 11.57
N THR A 19 -9.56 6.83 12.00
CA THR A 19 -8.20 7.20 11.61
C THR A 19 -7.33 5.96 11.45
N LYS A 20 -6.33 6.05 10.57
CA LYS A 20 -5.24 5.09 10.48
C LYS A 20 -3.94 5.73 10.95
N SER A 21 -3.16 4.96 11.69
CA SER A 21 -1.81 5.36 12.09
C SER A 21 -0.92 5.56 10.86
N ARG A 22 0.07 6.44 10.97
CA ARG A 22 1.07 6.63 9.90
C ARG A 22 1.84 5.35 9.60
N ALA A 23 2.07 4.50 10.60
CA ALA A 23 2.74 3.21 10.42
C ALA A 23 1.91 2.26 9.54
N SER A 24 0.60 2.16 9.77
CA SER A 24 -0.31 1.35 8.95
C SER A 24 -0.29 1.78 7.49
N ILE A 25 -0.26 3.08 7.23
CA ILE A 25 -0.17 3.63 5.87
C ILE A 25 1.17 3.27 5.21
N ILE A 26 2.27 3.28 5.96
CA ILE A 26 3.58 2.89 5.45
C ILE A 26 3.61 1.40 5.09
N PHE A 27 3.05 0.53 5.94
CA PHE A 27 2.96 -0.90 5.65
C PHE A 27 2.14 -1.17 4.39
N ALA A 28 0.94 -0.61 4.29
CA ALA A 28 0.13 -0.75 3.08
C ALA A 28 0.83 -0.23 1.81
N ALA A 29 1.56 0.89 1.91
CA ALA A 29 2.33 1.42 0.78
C ALA A 29 3.48 0.49 0.35
N ASN A 30 4.13 -0.20 1.29
CA ASN A 30 5.13 -1.21 0.98
C ASN A 30 4.48 -2.47 0.37
N ASP A 31 3.35 -2.91 0.89
CA ASP A 31 2.62 -4.05 0.32
C ASP A 31 2.23 -3.78 -1.15
N PHE A 32 1.79 -2.55 -1.47
CA PHE A 32 1.55 -2.16 -2.87
C PHE A 32 2.81 -2.11 -3.72
N VAL A 33 3.98 -1.84 -3.14
CA VAL A 33 5.25 -1.96 -3.85
C VAL A 33 5.58 -3.43 -4.13
N ASP A 34 5.41 -4.30 -3.12
CA ASP A 34 5.68 -5.73 -3.24
C ASP A 34 4.71 -6.43 -4.22
N MET A 35 3.47 -5.93 -4.32
CA MET A 35 2.48 -6.36 -5.32
C MET A 35 2.75 -5.81 -6.74
N GLY A 36 3.78 -4.97 -6.93
CA GLY A 36 4.09 -4.34 -8.22
C GLY A 36 3.07 -3.30 -8.67
N ILE A 37 2.24 -2.81 -7.75
CA ILE A 37 1.22 -1.79 -8.01
C ILE A 37 1.86 -0.39 -7.96
N TRP A 38 2.72 -0.16 -6.98
CA TRP A 38 3.47 1.09 -6.80
C TRP A 38 4.97 0.88 -6.94
N GLY A 39 5.67 1.94 -7.33
CA GLY A 39 7.11 2.08 -7.16
C GLY A 39 7.42 3.12 -6.10
N PHE A 40 8.70 3.22 -5.72
CA PHE A 40 9.17 4.31 -4.89
C PHE A 40 10.51 4.88 -5.38
N LYS A 41 10.76 6.15 -5.05
CA LYS A 41 12.05 6.81 -5.21
C LYS A 41 12.56 7.24 -3.85
N ASP A 42 13.84 7.01 -3.60
CA ASP A 42 14.49 7.54 -2.42
C ASP A 42 14.81 9.03 -2.58
N ARG A 43 14.59 9.77 -1.49
CA ARG A 43 14.97 11.16 -1.32
C ARG A 43 15.51 11.38 0.08
N THR A 44 16.60 12.12 0.18
CA THR A 44 17.14 12.58 1.45
C THR A 44 16.71 14.02 1.67
N GLY A 45 16.23 14.33 2.87
CA GLY A 45 15.88 15.70 3.27
C GLY A 45 16.24 15.97 4.73
N LYS A 46 15.81 17.13 5.25
CA LYS A 46 16.07 17.55 6.65
C LYS A 46 15.61 16.54 7.71
N GLY A 47 14.68 15.64 7.37
CA GLY A 47 14.15 14.58 8.25
C GLY A 47 14.70 13.18 7.99
N GLY A 48 15.78 13.04 7.20
CA GLY A 48 16.39 11.76 6.86
C GLY A 48 15.90 11.18 5.52
N HIS A 49 16.01 9.86 5.38
CA HIS A 49 15.58 9.15 4.17
C HIS A 49 14.05 9.05 4.10
N HIS A 50 13.49 9.39 2.96
CA HIS A 50 12.07 9.32 2.70
C HIS A 50 11.81 8.64 1.35
N ARG A 51 10.86 7.69 1.36
CA ARG A 51 10.32 7.09 0.14
C ARG A 51 9.21 7.96 -0.42
N LEU A 52 9.27 8.21 -1.72
CA LEU A 52 8.20 8.82 -2.50
C LEU A 52 7.54 7.77 -3.37
N TYR A 53 6.30 7.38 -3.02
CA TYR A 53 5.53 6.36 -3.73
C TYR A 53 4.84 6.91 -4.98
N TYR A 54 4.73 6.13 -6.04
CA TYR A 54 4.00 6.48 -7.26
C TYR A 54 3.41 5.23 -7.92
N PRO A 55 2.26 5.34 -8.62
CA PRO A 55 1.71 4.21 -9.36
C PRO A 55 2.64 3.84 -10.52
N VAL A 56 2.78 2.55 -10.79
CA VAL A 56 3.52 2.02 -11.95
C VAL A 56 2.65 1.28 -12.95
N ILE A 57 1.35 1.19 -12.66
CA ILE A 57 0.32 0.54 -13.47
C ILE A 57 -0.88 1.47 -13.68
N THR A 58 -1.73 1.16 -14.65
CA THR A 58 -3.01 1.86 -14.86
C THR A 58 -4.05 1.47 -13.81
N GLN A 59 -5.20 2.15 -13.83
CA GLN A 59 -6.31 1.83 -12.94
C GLN A 59 -6.93 0.46 -13.26
N GLU A 60 -7.01 0.10 -14.54
CA GLU A 60 -7.51 -1.20 -14.98
C GLU A 60 -6.60 -2.33 -14.46
N GLU A 61 -5.29 -2.19 -14.69
CA GLU A 61 -4.26 -3.11 -14.21
C GLU A 61 -4.25 -3.23 -12.68
N PHE A 62 -4.58 -2.15 -11.96
CA PHE A 62 -4.67 -2.16 -10.49
C PHE A 62 -5.68 -3.18 -9.99
N TRP A 63 -6.88 -3.21 -10.56
CA TRP A 63 -7.93 -4.12 -10.12
C TRP A 63 -7.59 -5.57 -10.45
N GLU A 64 -6.96 -5.81 -11.60
CA GLU A 64 -6.48 -7.13 -11.98
C GLU A 64 -5.44 -7.66 -10.99
N ARG A 65 -4.39 -6.87 -10.70
CA ARG A 65 -3.32 -7.25 -9.77
C ARG A 65 -3.81 -7.44 -8.34
N LEU A 66 -4.72 -6.58 -7.88
CA LEU A 66 -5.32 -6.72 -6.56
C LEU A 66 -6.15 -8.01 -6.47
N ALA A 67 -6.98 -8.29 -7.47
CA ALA A 67 -7.79 -9.51 -7.51
C ALA A 67 -6.93 -10.78 -7.54
N GLU A 68 -5.85 -10.80 -8.34
CA GLU A 68 -4.87 -11.90 -8.35
C GLU A 68 -4.25 -12.12 -6.97
N SER A 69 -3.79 -11.05 -6.32
CA SER A 69 -3.16 -11.11 -5.00
C SER A 69 -4.11 -11.65 -3.93
N VAL A 70 -5.37 -11.20 -3.93
CA VAL A 70 -6.40 -11.71 -3.02
C VAL A 70 -6.70 -13.19 -3.28
N LYS A 71 -6.83 -13.61 -4.53
CA LYS A 71 -7.03 -15.02 -4.89
C LYS A 71 -5.87 -15.89 -4.40
N GLN A 72 -4.63 -15.44 -4.58
CA GLN A 72 -3.45 -16.16 -4.08
C GLN A 72 -3.47 -16.28 -2.55
N MET A 73 -3.80 -15.21 -1.81
CA MET A 73 -3.91 -15.26 -0.35
C MET A 73 -5.00 -16.23 0.12
N ILE A 74 -6.18 -16.23 -0.51
CA ILE A 74 -7.26 -17.17 -0.21
C ILE A 74 -6.80 -18.61 -0.47
N ASN A 75 -6.15 -18.87 -1.60
CA ASN A 75 -5.67 -20.21 -1.95
C ASN A 75 -4.58 -20.71 -0.98
N VAL A 76 -3.66 -19.83 -0.56
CA VAL A 76 -2.66 -20.16 0.47
C VAL A 76 -3.34 -20.43 1.81
N SER A 77 -4.34 -19.64 2.21
CA SER A 77 -5.08 -19.88 3.46
C SER A 77 -5.92 -21.15 3.41
N ALA A 78 -6.47 -21.50 2.24
CA ALA A 78 -7.20 -22.73 2.02
C ALA A 78 -6.26 -23.95 2.01
N GLY A 79 -5.07 -23.81 1.42
CA GLY A 79 -4.01 -24.83 1.42
C GLY A 79 -3.30 -25.01 2.76
N LYS A 80 -3.23 -23.96 3.59
CA LYS A 80 -2.76 -24.02 5.00
C LYS A 80 -3.82 -24.55 5.97
N LYS A 81 -4.98 -24.97 5.47
CA LYS A 81 -5.96 -25.75 6.24
C LYS A 81 -5.59 -27.24 6.21
N ILE A 82 -4.33 -27.57 6.51
CA ILE A 82 -3.87 -28.94 6.78
C ILE A 82 -2.95 -28.88 7.99
N LEU A 83 -3.51 -29.38 9.11
CA LEU A 83 -2.94 -29.66 10.44
C LEU A 83 -2.59 -28.46 11.31
#